data_AF-A0AAE6XPX4-F1
#
_entry.id   AF-A0AAE6XPX4-F1
#
_cell.length_a   1.000
_cell.length_b   1.000
_cell.length_c   1.000
_cell.angle_alpha   90.00
_cell.angle_beta   90.00
_cell.angle_gamma   90.00
#
_symmetry.space_group_name_H-M   'P 1'
#
loop_
_entity.id
_entity.type
_entity.pdbx_description
1 polymer ?
#
loop_
_entity_poly.entity_id
_entity_poly.type
_entity_poly.pdbx_seq_one_letter_code
_entity_poly.pdbx_strand_id
1 'polypeptide(L)'
;MNRSFAAVIVAGALALGTTLTAAPALAATAAAAPSGATYYSLPFTDDLYRVAGDAEPMTASYAEWQADGFPSPVRAPFTTLKYTWAPTIFADVALPGQTITLELDYAGWRAAGFPSPRTDVLASGTFIFKYASSDELFASTVRWQTDTAAIHKLTYGEWTRLGSPAADLEPDVSYEKLSWLSTIIGPDYQTGERGFVDYDEWVYLDRPTPRVVASFRGDRYCQAAGSADIVYRGDAAPQGLKMSYAQWVTAGKPAPTRC
;
A
#
# COMPACT_ATOMS: atom_id res chain seq x y z
N MET A 1 4.84 -10.59 -14.43
CA MET A 1 5.33 -9.25 -14.85
C MET A 1 6.03 -8.63 -13.67
N ASN A 2 7.36 -8.53 -13.74
CA ASN A 2 8.18 -8.01 -12.65
C ASN A 2 8.05 -6.48 -12.63
N ARG A 3 7.28 -5.93 -11.68
CA ARG A 3 7.25 -4.49 -11.43
C ARG A 3 8.44 -4.14 -10.53
N SER A 4 9.49 -3.58 -11.14
CA SER A 4 10.57 -2.91 -10.41
C SER A 4 10.05 -1.60 -9.83
N PHE A 5 10.07 -1.49 -8.50
CA PHE A 5 9.85 -0.22 -7.81
C PHE A 5 11.12 0.63 -7.95
N ALA A 6 11.10 1.60 -8.86
CA ALA A 6 12.15 2.61 -8.97
C ALA A 6 11.85 3.76 -8.00
N ALA A 7 12.81 4.03 -7.12
CA ALA A 7 12.81 5.07 -6.12
C ALA A 7 12.63 6.47 -6.73
N VAL A 8 11.78 7.30 -6.12
CA VAL A 8 11.62 8.71 -6.43
C VAL A 8 12.67 9.51 -5.65
N ILE A 9 13.62 10.11 -6.36
CA ILE A 9 14.54 11.14 -5.84
C ILE A 9 13.96 12.51 -6.21
N VAL A 10 13.56 13.31 -5.23
CA VAL A 10 13.20 14.72 -5.45
C VAL A 10 14.43 15.57 -5.15
N ALA A 11 15.07 16.09 -6.20
CA ALA A 11 16.08 17.13 -6.10
C ALA A 11 15.40 18.50 -6.19
N GLY A 12 15.43 19.26 -5.09
CA GLY A 12 15.00 20.66 -5.06
C GLY A 12 16.13 21.59 -5.50
N ALA A 13 15.88 22.41 -6.51
CA ALA A 13 16.70 23.58 -6.81
C ALA A 13 15.77 24.79 -7.06
N LEU A 14 15.79 25.72 -6.10
CA LEU A 14 15.22 27.05 -6.20
C LEU A 14 16.16 27.95 -7.01
N ALA A 15 15.65 28.56 -8.08
CA ALA A 15 16.26 29.74 -8.69
C ALA A 15 15.17 30.75 -9.07
N LEU A 16 15.18 31.89 -8.37
CA LEU A 16 14.43 33.10 -8.69
C LEU A 16 15.17 33.90 -9.76
N GLY A 17 14.48 34.37 -10.80
CA GLY A 17 15.05 35.29 -11.78
C GLY A 17 14.07 35.63 -12.91
N THR A 18 13.45 36.81 -12.80
CA THR A 18 12.49 37.41 -13.74
C THR A 18 13.14 37.94 -15.02
N THR A 19 12.58 37.63 -16.19
CA THR A 19 12.47 38.54 -17.35
C THR A 19 11.25 38.18 -18.20
N LEU A 20 10.37 39.16 -18.43
CA LEU A 20 9.23 39.10 -19.35
C LEU A 20 9.75 39.30 -20.79
N THR A 21 9.80 38.23 -21.57
CA THR A 21 9.91 38.29 -23.03
C THR A 21 8.67 37.65 -23.65
N ALA A 22 7.90 38.44 -24.41
CA ALA A 22 6.77 37.95 -25.17
C ALA A 22 7.27 36.98 -26.26
N ALA A 23 7.05 35.68 -26.05
CA ALA A 23 7.31 34.65 -27.04
C ALA A 23 6.24 34.69 -28.15
N PRO A 24 6.60 34.47 -29.43
CA PRO A 24 5.62 34.29 -30.47
C PRO A 24 4.80 33.03 -30.15
N ALA A 25 3.48 33.13 -30.32
CA ALA A 25 2.58 31.99 -30.26
C ALA A 25 3.00 30.97 -31.33
N LEU A 26 3.79 29.98 -30.93
CA LEU A 26 3.94 28.74 -31.66
C LEU A 26 2.54 28.14 -31.74
N ALA A 27 1.91 28.24 -32.90
CA ALA A 27 0.77 27.40 -33.24
C ALA A 27 1.22 25.96 -32.97
N ALA A 28 0.68 25.36 -31.92
CA ALA A 28 0.77 23.94 -31.71
C ALA A 28 0.17 23.33 -32.96
N THR A 29 1.02 22.79 -33.84
CA THR A 29 0.57 21.82 -34.81
C THR A 29 -0.12 20.74 -34.00
N ALA A 30 -1.45 20.69 -34.10
CA ALA A 30 -2.22 19.55 -33.62
C ALA A 30 -1.62 18.33 -34.32
N ALA A 31 -0.74 17.64 -33.61
CA ALA A 31 -0.37 16.30 -33.96
C ALA A 31 -1.70 15.55 -34.01
N ALA A 32 -2.09 15.07 -35.19
CA ALA A 32 -3.27 14.25 -35.34
C ALA A 32 -3.18 13.14 -34.27
N ALA A 33 -4.11 13.18 -33.31
CA ALA A 33 -4.19 12.17 -32.27
C ALA A 33 -4.28 10.80 -32.98
N PRO A 34 -3.59 9.77 -32.49
CA PRO A 34 -3.75 8.44 -33.07
C PRO A 34 -5.23 8.08 -32.95
N SER A 35 -5.89 7.92 -34.10
CA SER A 35 -7.33 7.69 -34.28
C SER A 35 -7.78 6.28 -33.86
N GLY A 36 -7.26 5.79 -32.73
CA GLY A 36 -7.44 4.41 -32.26
C GLY A 36 -7.80 4.29 -30.77
N ALA A 37 -8.12 5.38 -30.09
CA ALA A 37 -8.58 5.32 -28.70
C ALA A 37 -10.07 4.98 -28.64
N THR A 38 -10.44 4.05 -27.75
CA THR A 38 -11.84 3.77 -27.41
C THR A 38 -12.15 4.45 -26.08
N TYR A 39 -13.28 5.15 -26.04
CA TYR A 39 -13.80 5.79 -24.84
C TYR A 39 -14.83 4.87 -24.20
N TYR A 40 -14.73 4.70 -22.89
CA TYR A 40 -15.63 3.88 -22.11
C TYR A 40 -16.41 4.73 -21.12
N SER A 41 -17.71 4.49 -21.02
CA SER A 41 -18.56 5.07 -19.98
C SER A 41 -18.91 4.02 -18.93
N LEU A 42 -19.01 4.48 -17.69
CA LEU A 42 -19.42 3.67 -16.55
C LEU A 42 -20.78 4.15 -16.04
N PRO A 43 -21.64 3.27 -15.52
CA PRO A 43 -22.96 3.70 -15.06
C PRO A 43 -22.98 4.43 -13.71
N PHE A 44 -21.84 4.56 -13.06
CA PHE A 44 -21.73 5.04 -11.68
C PHE A 44 -20.77 6.23 -11.51
N THR A 45 -20.22 6.75 -12.61
CA THR A 45 -19.47 8.02 -12.67
C THR A 45 -19.76 8.71 -14.00
N ASP A 46 -19.65 10.03 -14.03
CA ASP A 46 -19.76 10.84 -15.24
C ASP A 46 -18.44 10.87 -16.04
N ASP A 47 -17.36 10.32 -15.48
CA ASP A 47 -16.06 10.23 -16.13
C ASP A 47 -16.06 9.27 -17.33
N LEU A 48 -15.34 9.65 -18.37
CA LEU A 48 -15.00 8.77 -19.48
C LEU A 48 -13.61 8.17 -19.28
N TYR A 49 -13.45 6.91 -19.65
CA TYR A 49 -12.17 6.20 -19.58
C TYR A 49 -11.64 5.98 -20.99
N ARG A 50 -10.44 6.49 -21.27
CA ARG A 50 -9.79 6.35 -22.57
C ARG A 50 -8.80 5.19 -22.53
N VAL A 51 -8.93 4.30 -23.51
CA VAL A 51 -7.99 3.18 -23.74
C VAL A 51 -7.43 3.32 -25.15
N ALA A 52 -6.12 3.42 -25.29
CA ALA A 52 -5.44 3.60 -26.57
C ALA A 52 -4.38 2.51 -26.79
N GLY A 53 -4.66 1.54 -27.66
CA GLY A 53 -3.80 0.38 -27.85
C GLY A 53 -3.60 -0.40 -26.53
N ASP A 54 -2.36 -0.72 -26.22
CA ASP A 54 -1.96 -1.44 -25.00
C ASP A 54 -1.65 -0.50 -23.81
N ALA A 55 -1.99 0.79 -23.91
CA ALA A 55 -1.77 1.74 -22.82
C ALA A 55 -2.70 1.46 -21.62
N GLU A 56 -2.24 1.83 -20.42
CA GLU A 56 -3.10 1.84 -19.23
C GLU A 56 -4.30 2.78 -19.44
N PRO A 57 -5.49 2.47 -18.90
CA PRO A 57 -6.67 3.29 -19.06
C PRO A 57 -6.45 4.56 -18.26
N MET A 58 -6.90 5.68 -18.82
CA MET A 58 -6.85 6.96 -18.14
C MET A 58 -8.23 7.61 -18.14
N THR A 59 -8.52 8.42 -17.14
CA THR A 59 -9.68 9.32 -17.22
C THR A 59 -9.47 10.28 -18.38
N ALA A 60 -10.46 10.41 -19.24
CA ALA A 60 -10.45 11.33 -20.35
C ALA A 60 -10.96 12.70 -19.92
N SER A 61 -10.22 13.75 -20.25
CA SER A 61 -10.73 15.11 -20.16
C SER A 61 -11.71 15.42 -21.30
N TYR A 62 -12.59 16.39 -21.09
CA TYR A 62 -13.48 16.89 -22.14
C TYR A 62 -12.72 17.39 -23.37
N ALA A 63 -11.58 18.07 -23.17
CA ALA A 63 -10.78 18.61 -24.27
C ALA A 63 -10.16 17.49 -25.13
N GLU A 64 -9.71 16.39 -24.52
CA GLU A 64 -9.22 15.22 -25.25
C GLU A 64 -10.34 14.53 -26.03
N TRP A 65 -11.49 14.30 -25.37
CA TRP A 65 -12.65 13.70 -26.02
C TRP A 65 -13.17 14.55 -27.18
N GLN A 66 -13.14 15.88 -27.04
CA GLN A 66 -13.47 16.83 -28.09
C GLN A 66 -12.45 16.80 -29.24
N ALA A 67 -11.15 16.76 -28.92
CA ALA A 67 -10.09 16.71 -29.91
C ALA A 67 -10.16 15.43 -30.77
N ASP A 68 -10.61 14.32 -30.17
CA ASP A 68 -10.85 13.04 -30.85
C ASP A 68 -12.20 13.01 -31.61
N GLY A 69 -12.97 14.10 -31.60
CA GLY A 69 -14.20 14.25 -32.40
C GLY A 69 -15.47 13.73 -31.72
N PHE A 70 -15.50 13.69 -30.39
CA PHE A 70 -16.63 13.18 -29.59
C PHE A 70 -17.07 11.76 -29.97
N PRO A 71 -16.14 10.78 -30.04
CA PRO A 71 -16.52 9.39 -30.29
C PRO A 71 -17.54 8.93 -29.24
N SER A 72 -18.56 8.20 -29.67
CA SER A 72 -19.59 7.67 -28.76
C SER A 72 -18.97 6.68 -27.77
N PRO A 73 -19.07 6.90 -26.45
CA PRO A 73 -18.49 6.00 -25.47
C PRO A 73 -19.16 4.62 -25.47
N VAL A 74 -18.35 3.58 -25.30
CA VAL A 74 -18.80 2.19 -25.13
C VAL A 74 -19.04 1.94 -23.65
N ARG A 75 -20.19 1.37 -23.28
CA ARG A 75 -20.43 1.02 -21.88
C ARG A 75 -19.52 -0.14 -21.46
N ALA A 76 -18.68 0.05 -20.45
CA ALA A 76 -17.84 -1.04 -19.95
C ALA A 76 -18.65 -2.00 -19.06
N PRO A 77 -18.44 -3.32 -19.18
CA PRO A 77 -18.97 -4.30 -18.23
C PRO A 77 -18.24 -4.19 -16.89
N PHE A 78 -18.94 -4.48 -15.80
CA PHE A 78 -18.36 -4.46 -14.46
C PHE A 78 -19.01 -5.51 -13.56
N THR A 79 -18.28 -5.92 -12.52
CA THR A 79 -18.78 -6.76 -11.42
C THR A 79 -18.66 -5.99 -10.12
N THR A 80 -19.63 -6.12 -9.22
CA THR A 80 -19.54 -5.52 -7.89
C THR A 80 -19.08 -6.52 -6.85
N LEU A 81 -18.22 -6.06 -5.95
CA LEU A 81 -17.61 -6.86 -4.90
C LEU A 81 -17.71 -6.14 -3.57
N LYS A 82 -17.72 -6.91 -2.49
CA LYS A 82 -17.67 -6.40 -1.13
C LYS A 82 -16.95 -7.39 -0.24
N TYR A 83 -16.03 -6.90 0.57
CA TYR A 83 -15.37 -7.72 1.55
C TYR A 83 -16.20 -7.86 2.83
N THR A 84 -16.06 -8.98 3.52
CA THR A 84 -16.79 -9.20 4.78
C THR A 84 -16.24 -8.38 5.94
N TRP A 85 -15.01 -7.89 5.84
CA TRP A 85 -14.35 -7.03 6.83
C TRP A 85 -14.56 -5.53 6.62
N ALA A 86 -15.05 -5.11 5.45
CA ALA A 86 -15.17 -3.69 5.11
C ALA A 86 -16.56 -3.34 4.55
N PRO A 87 -17.09 -2.14 4.84
CA PRO A 87 -18.37 -1.70 4.28
C PRO A 87 -18.27 -1.30 2.81
N THR A 88 -17.06 -0.99 2.33
CA THR A 88 -16.78 -0.51 0.97
C THR A 88 -17.25 -1.49 -0.10
N ILE A 89 -17.92 -0.96 -1.11
CA ILE A 89 -18.30 -1.70 -2.32
C ILE A 89 -17.29 -1.32 -3.41
N PHE A 90 -16.80 -2.33 -4.11
CA PHE A 90 -15.90 -2.14 -5.25
C PHE A 90 -16.62 -2.49 -6.56
N ALA A 91 -16.15 -1.91 -7.65
CA ALA A 91 -16.49 -2.28 -9.01
C ALA A 91 -15.21 -2.69 -9.76
N ASP A 92 -15.14 -3.95 -10.16
CA ASP A 92 -14.16 -4.42 -11.12
C ASP A 92 -14.69 -4.16 -12.53
N VAL A 93 -14.09 -3.20 -13.22
CA VAL A 93 -14.46 -2.77 -14.58
C VAL A 93 -13.55 -3.45 -15.58
N ALA A 94 -14.12 -4.23 -16.48
CA ALA A 94 -13.38 -4.90 -17.54
C ALA A 94 -13.21 -3.97 -18.74
N LEU A 95 -11.95 -3.64 -19.03
CA LEU A 95 -11.51 -2.85 -20.18
C LEU A 95 -10.63 -3.74 -21.09
N PRO A 96 -10.35 -3.35 -22.34
CA PRO A 96 -9.43 -4.11 -23.18
C PRO A 96 -8.07 -4.30 -22.50
N GLY A 97 -7.65 -5.57 -22.40
CA GLY A 97 -6.34 -5.95 -21.85
C GLY A 97 -6.23 -5.94 -20.33
N GLN A 98 -7.22 -5.42 -19.58
CA GLN A 98 -7.10 -5.29 -18.12
C GLN A 98 -8.43 -5.09 -17.39
N THR A 99 -8.41 -5.30 -16.08
CA THR A 99 -9.51 -4.94 -15.18
C THR A 99 -8.99 -3.89 -14.20
N ILE A 100 -9.79 -2.85 -13.97
CA ILE A 100 -9.50 -1.83 -12.95
C ILE A 100 -10.50 -1.97 -11.80
N THR A 101 -10.04 -1.77 -10.56
CA THR A 101 -10.89 -1.77 -9.37
C THR A 101 -11.15 -0.34 -8.92
N LEU A 102 -12.43 0.04 -8.87
CA LEU A 102 -12.91 1.34 -8.39
C LEU A 102 -13.72 1.15 -7.09
N GLU A 103 -13.70 2.14 -6.20
CA GLU A 103 -14.65 2.20 -5.09
C GLU A 103 -15.97 2.81 -5.54
N LEU A 104 -17.08 2.24 -5.07
CA LEU A 104 -18.41 2.78 -5.24
C LEU A 104 -18.87 3.42 -3.93
N ASP A 105 -19.13 4.71 -4.00
CA ASP A 105 -19.95 5.37 -2.98
C ASP A 105 -21.43 4.97 -3.14
N TYR A 106 -22.27 5.46 -2.23
CA TYR A 106 -23.70 5.14 -2.28
C TYR A 106 -24.39 5.65 -3.56
N ALA A 107 -23.98 6.81 -4.07
CA ALA A 107 -24.57 7.41 -5.26
C ALA A 107 -24.22 6.59 -6.52
N GLY A 108 -22.96 6.20 -6.66
CA GLY A 108 -22.47 5.33 -7.72
C GLY A 108 -23.10 3.95 -7.66
N TRP A 109 -23.19 3.32 -6.48
CA TRP A 109 -23.87 2.03 -6.33
C TRP A 109 -25.36 2.11 -6.68
N ARG A 110 -26.02 3.23 -6.34
CA ARG A 110 -27.40 3.51 -6.76
C ARG A 110 -27.53 3.70 -8.26
N ALA A 111 -26.64 4.47 -8.88
CA ALA A 111 -26.64 4.75 -10.32
C ALA A 111 -26.37 3.47 -11.13
N ALA A 112 -25.58 2.54 -10.60
CA ALA A 112 -25.39 1.20 -11.12
C ALA A 112 -26.62 0.28 -10.98
N GLY A 113 -27.67 0.70 -10.26
CA GLY A 113 -28.90 -0.07 -10.05
C GLY A 113 -28.87 -1.01 -8.85
N PHE A 114 -28.03 -0.76 -7.85
CA PHE A 114 -27.86 -1.61 -6.66
C PHE A 114 -27.60 -3.09 -6.95
N PRO A 115 -26.63 -3.44 -7.82
CA PRO A 115 -26.26 -4.84 -8.01
C PRO A 115 -25.81 -5.45 -6.68
N SER A 116 -26.20 -6.70 -6.42
CA SER A 116 -25.76 -7.44 -5.24
C SER A 116 -24.26 -7.75 -5.35
N PRO A 117 -23.41 -7.25 -4.44
CA PRO A 117 -21.97 -7.50 -4.52
C PRO A 117 -21.62 -8.96 -4.23
N ARG A 118 -20.62 -9.48 -4.95
CA ARG A 118 -19.96 -10.75 -4.59
C ARG A 118 -19.12 -10.58 -3.33
N THR A 119 -19.04 -11.63 -2.52
CA THR A 119 -18.30 -11.62 -1.24
C THR A 119 -17.35 -12.81 -1.10
N ASP A 120 -17.24 -13.60 -2.15
CA ASP A 120 -16.52 -14.88 -2.24
C ASP A 120 -15.27 -14.79 -3.13
N VAL A 121 -14.92 -13.59 -3.58
CA VAL A 121 -13.79 -13.30 -4.47
C VAL A 121 -13.12 -11.99 -4.10
N LEU A 122 -11.82 -11.91 -4.36
CA LEU A 122 -11.05 -10.67 -4.25
C LEU A 122 -11.31 -9.77 -5.46
N ALA A 123 -11.26 -8.46 -5.25
CA ALA A 123 -11.23 -7.50 -6.36
C ALA A 123 -9.93 -7.65 -7.15
N SER A 124 -9.96 -7.35 -8.44
CA SER A 124 -8.82 -7.51 -9.35
C SER A 124 -7.55 -6.77 -8.91
N GLY A 125 -7.70 -5.62 -8.25
CA GLY A 125 -6.61 -4.86 -7.63
C GLY A 125 -6.14 -5.37 -6.27
N THR A 126 -6.57 -6.56 -5.83
CA THR A 126 -6.21 -7.15 -4.54
C THR A 126 -5.36 -8.39 -4.69
N PHE A 127 -4.33 -8.49 -3.87
CA PHE A 127 -3.47 -9.67 -3.78
C PHE A 127 -3.30 -10.09 -2.32
N ILE A 128 -3.02 -11.37 -2.11
CA ILE A 128 -2.72 -11.95 -0.81
C ILE A 128 -1.21 -12.01 -0.61
N PHE A 129 -0.75 -11.64 0.57
CA PHE A 129 0.65 -11.76 0.92
C PHE A 129 0.85 -12.25 2.36
N LYS A 130 2.06 -12.71 2.66
CA LYS A 130 2.45 -13.25 3.96
C LYS A 130 3.82 -12.72 4.37
N TYR A 131 3.93 -12.11 5.54
CA TYR A 131 5.23 -11.66 6.06
C TYR A 131 6.11 -12.84 6.49
N ALA A 132 7.42 -12.72 6.36
CA ALA A 132 8.39 -13.74 6.82
C ALA A 132 8.39 -13.96 8.35
N SER A 133 7.70 -13.10 9.11
CA SER A 133 7.59 -13.18 10.58
C SER A 133 6.46 -14.07 11.09
N SER A 134 5.48 -14.44 10.26
CA SER A 134 4.28 -15.18 10.69
C SER A 134 3.58 -15.90 9.54
N ASP A 135 2.77 -16.92 9.84
CA ASP A 135 1.90 -17.59 8.86
C ASP A 135 0.56 -16.86 8.62
N GLU A 136 0.41 -15.64 9.12
CA GLU A 136 -0.78 -14.81 8.90
C GLU A 136 -0.85 -14.33 7.44
N LEU A 137 -2.05 -14.41 6.86
CA LEU A 137 -2.31 -13.93 5.50
C LEU A 137 -2.94 -12.53 5.54
N PHE A 138 -2.52 -11.68 4.61
CA PHE A 138 -3.00 -10.31 4.48
C PHE A 138 -3.50 -10.08 3.07
N ALA A 139 -4.63 -9.39 2.93
CA ALA A 139 -5.10 -8.84 1.66
C ALA A 139 -4.60 -7.39 1.53
N SER A 140 -3.94 -7.08 0.43
CA SER A 140 -3.57 -5.72 0.04
C SER A 140 -4.42 -5.29 -1.14
N THR A 141 -5.32 -4.33 -0.92
CA THR A 141 -6.21 -3.81 -1.96
C THR A 141 -5.69 -2.47 -2.46
N VAL A 142 -5.24 -2.43 -3.71
CA VAL A 142 -4.87 -1.21 -4.42
C VAL A 142 -6.06 -0.78 -5.29
N ARG A 143 -6.49 0.46 -5.11
CA ARG A 143 -7.56 1.05 -5.93
C ARG A 143 -6.95 1.78 -7.10
N TRP A 144 -7.65 1.80 -8.22
CA TRP A 144 -7.18 2.52 -9.39
C TRP A 144 -7.00 4.01 -9.08
N GLN A 145 -5.86 4.57 -9.50
CA GLN A 145 -5.42 5.94 -9.20
C GLN A 145 -5.27 6.28 -7.70
N THR A 146 -5.02 5.28 -6.84
CA THR A 146 -4.61 5.55 -5.45
C THR A 146 -3.25 4.95 -5.16
N ASP A 147 -2.38 5.71 -4.50
CA ASP A 147 -1.02 5.27 -4.14
C ASP A 147 -0.98 4.53 -2.80
N THR A 148 -2.12 4.40 -2.11
CA THR A 148 -2.22 3.78 -0.79
C THR A 148 -3.06 2.51 -0.88
N ALA A 149 -2.45 1.40 -0.49
CA ALA A 149 -3.14 0.13 -0.35
C ALA A 149 -3.89 0.06 0.98
N ALA A 150 -5.09 -0.51 0.98
CA ALA A 150 -5.73 -0.94 2.22
C ALA A 150 -5.23 -2.34 2.58
N ILE A 151 -4.69 -2.51 3.78
CA ILE A 151 -4.18 -3.79 4.28
C ILE A 151 -5.18 -4.36 5.29
N HIS A 152 -5.47 -5.66 5.17
CA HIS A 152 -6.34 -6.39 6.09
C HIS A 152 -5.78 -7.79 6.36
N LYS A 153 -5.58 -8.15 7.61
CA LYS A 153 -5.22 -9.49 8.07
C LYS A 153 -6.45 -10.37 7.99
N LEU A 154 -6.37 -11.40 7.15
CA LEU A 154 -7.45 -12.35 6.97
C LEU A 154 -7.62 -13.23 8.21
N THR A 155 -8.85 -13.28 8.70
CA THR A 155 -9.26 -14.35 9.61
C THR A 155 -9.43 -15.66 8.83
N TYR A 156 -9.44 -16.79 9.55
CA TYR A 156 -9.69 -18.10 8.93
C TYR A 156 -11.04 -18.16 8.19
N GLY A 157 -12.08 -17.54 8.74
CA GLY A 157 -13.41 -17.49 8.11
C GLY A 157 -13.45 -16.68 6.82
N GLU A 158 -12.67 -15.60 6.75
CA GLU A 158 -12.54 -14.77 5.55
C GLU A 158 -11.74 -15.49 4.46
N TRP A 159 -10.60 -16.08 4.84
CA TRP A 159 -9.76 -16.87 3.94
C TRP A 159 -10.52 -18.05 3.33
N THR A 160 -11.26 -18.81 4.16
CA THR A 160 -12.08 -19.93 3.66
C THR A 160 -13.23 -19.48 2.77
N ARG A 161 -13.89 -18.35 3.09
CA ARG A 161 -14.94 -17.77 2.24
C ARG A 161 -14.43 -17.40 0.84
N LEU A 162 -13.17 -16.98 0.74
CA LEU A 162 -12.49 -16.68 -0.53
C LEU A 162 -12.02 -17.95 -1.28
N GLY A 163 -12.34 -19.14 -0.79
CA GLY A 163 -11.88 -20.40 -1.39
C GLY A 163 -10.46 -20.80 -1.00
N SER A 164 -9.96 -20.28 0.14
CA SER A 164 -8.64 -20.61 0.67
C SER A 164 -7.47 -20.30 -0.29
N PRO A 165 -7.36 -19.06 -0.83
CA PRO A 165 -6.28 -18.70 -1.74
C PRO A 165 -4.91 -18.85 -1.07
N ALA A 166 -3.91 -19.22 -1.87
CA ALA A 166 -2.50 -19.13 -1.46
C ALA A 166 -2.05 -17.66 -1.42
N ALA A 167 -0.90 -17.39 -0.80
CA ALA A 167 -0.26 -16.09 -0.91
C ALA A 167 0.29 -15.91 -2.34
N ASP A 168 0.02 -14.75 -2.93
CA ASP A 168 0.61 -14.32 -4.20
C ASP A 168 2.06 -13.85 -4.01
N LEU A 169 2.36 -13.32 -2.82
CA LEU A 169 3.66 -12.77 -2.46
C LEU A 169 4.09 -13.15 -1.03
N GLU A 170 5.36 -13.51 -0.87
CA GLU A 170 6.00 -13.72 0.43
C GLU A 170 7.24 -12.81 0.53
N PRO A 171 7.07 -11.51 0.83
CA PRO A 171 8.22 -10.63 0.93
C PRO A 171 9.12 -11.07 2.11
N ASP A 172 10.44 -10.90 1.96
CA ASP A 172 11.42 -11.08 3.04
C ASP A 172 11.38 -9.89 4.01
N VAL A 173 10.18 -9.63 4.54
CA VAL A 173 9.86 -8.58 5.50
C VAL A 173 9.41 -9.25 6.78
N SER A 174 10.05 -8.88 7.89
CA SER A 174 9.75 -9.40 9.22
C SER A 174 9.55 -8.28 10.22
N TYR A 175 8.48 -8.40 11.00
CA TYR A 175 8.27 -7.64 12.22
C TYR A 175 8.73 -8.50 13.39
N GLU A 176 9.53 -7.92 14.27
CA GLU A 176 10.20 -8.65 15.34
C GLU A 176 10.13 -7.88 16.64
N LYS A 177 10.19 -8.60 17.76
CA LYS A 177 10.31 -8.00 19.09
C LYS A 177 11.19 -8.86 19.99
N LEU A 178 11.73 -8.27 21.04
CA LEU A 178 12.40 -9.05 22.09
C LEU A 178 11.36 -9.72 22.98
N SER A 179 11.71 -10.86 23.58
CA SER A 179 10.83 -11.57 24.53
C SER A 179 10.45 -10.74 25.76
N TRP A 180 11.25 -9.71 26.09
CA TRP A 180 11.15 -8.91 27.29
C TRP A 180 10.81 -7.43 27.02
N LEU A 181 10.74 -7.02 25.75
CA LEU A 181 10.44 -5.64 25.33
C LEU A 181 9.39 -5.66 24.22
N SER A 182 8.30 -4.90 24.40
CA SER A 182 7.18 -4.86 23.45
C SER A 182 7.43 -4.04 22.19
N THR A 183 8.55 -3.32 22.13
CA THR A 183 8.94 -2.56 20.94
C THR A 183 9.03 -3.48 19.72
N ILE A 184 8.34 -3.09 18.65
CA ILE A 184 8.35 -3.80 17.37
C ILE A 184 9.39 -3.15 16.47
N ILE A 185 10.25 -3.98 15.88
CA ILE A 185 11.23 -3.60 14.88
C ILE A 185 10.82 -4.23 13.55
N GLY A 186 10.82 -3.43 12.48
CA GLY A 186 10.44 -3.85 11.13
C GLY A 186 10.91 -2.82 10.11
N PRO A 187 10.68 -3.03 8.81
CA PRO A 187 10.90 -1.99 7.83
C PRO A 187 9.84 -0.90 7.96
N ASP A 188 10.27 0.35 7.89
CA ASP A 188 9.42 1.51 7.68
C ASP A 188 8.76 1.39 6.29
N TYR A 189 7.45 1.56 6.23
CA TYR A 189 6.70 1.33 4.98
C TYR A 189 7.01 2.33 3.86
N GLN A 190 7.62 3.49 4.15
CA GLN A 190 7.94 4.52 3.15
C GLN A 190 9.36 4.38 2.61
N THR A 191 10.32 4.11 3.50
CA THR A 191 11.75 4.09 3.22
C THR A 191 12.30 2.68 3.04
N GLY A 192 11.63 1.68 3.60
CA GLY A 192 12.12 0.30 3.72
C GLY A 192 13.24 0.13 4.75
N GLU A 193 13.66 1.20 5.43
CA GLU A 193 14.70 1.13 6.45
C GLU A 193 14.19 0.39 7.68
N ARG A 194 15.03 -0.49 8.22
CA ARG A 194 14.67 -1.24 9.43
C ARG A 194 14.78 -0.33 10.65
N GLY A 195 13.69 -0.21 11.41
CA GLY A 195 13.64 0.65 12.58
C GLY A 195 12.47 0.33 13.51
N PHE A 196 12.23 1.27 14.42
CA PHE A 196 11.07 1.25 15.31
C PHE A 196 9.79 1.40 14.48
N VAL A 197 8.87 0.45 14.64
CA VAL A 197 7.52 0.53 14.07
C VAL A 197 6.60 1.11 15.13
N ASP A 198 6.06 2.29 14.87
CA ASP A 198 5.14 2.93 15.81
C ASP A 198 3.75 2.27 15.81
N TYR A 199 2.90 2.70 16.74
CA TYR A 199 1.58 2.08 16.89
C TYR A 199 0.67 2.34 15.69
N ASP A 200 0.73 3.53 15.08
CA ASP A 200 -0.16 3.90 13.99
C ASP A 200 0.25 3.17 12.70
N GLU A 201 1.55 3.04 12.45
CA GLU A 201 2.09 2.20 11.38
C GLU A 201 1.71 0.73 11.59
N TRP A 202 1.92 0.19 12.81
CA TRP A 202 1.56 -1.19 13.11
C TRP A 202 0.06 -1.44 12.92
N VAL A 203 -0.80 -0.48 13.29
CA VAL A 203 -2.25 -0.55 13.04
C VAL A 203 -2.58 -0.48 11.55
N TYR A 204 -1.92 0.39 10.79
CA TYR A 204 -2.12 0.52 9.34
C TYR A 204 -1.80 -0.79 8.59
N LEU A 205 -0.77 -1.51 9.03
CA LEU A 205 -0.38 -2.83 8.51
C LEU A 205 -1.28 -3.98 8.99
N ASP A 206 -2.37 -3.64 9.69
CA ASP A 206 -3.26 -4.55 10.39
C ASP A 206 -2.57 -5.49 11.39
N ARG A 207 -1.63 -4.91 12.14
CA ARG A 207 -1.00 -5.47 13.33
C ARG A 207 -0.35 -6.84 13.08
N PRO A 208 0.60 -6.98 12.13
CA PRO A 208 1.26 -8.26 11.91
C PRO A 208 1.88 -8.80 13.20
N THR A 209 1.72 -10.10 13.46
CA THR A 209 2.25 -10.73 14.67
C THR A 209 3.77 -10.72 14.63
N PRO A 210 4.45 -10.00 15.55
CA PRO A 210 5.90 -9.94 15.52
C PRO A 210 6.53 -11.27 15.93
N ARG A 211 7.56 -11.70 15.22
CA ARG A 211 8.42 -12.82 15.62
C ARG A 211 9.20 -12.44 16.87
N VAL A 212 9.11 -13.28 17.91
CA VAL A 212 9.91 -13.09 19.13
C VAL A 212 11.34 -13.55 18.87
N VAL A 213 12.29 -12.64 19.04
CA VAL A 213 13.73 -12.93 18.91
C VAL A 213 14.44 -12.74 20.26
N ALA A 214 15.57 -13.42 20.43
CA ALA A 214 16.35 -13.33 21.66
C ALA A 214 17.17 -12.03 21.74
N SER A 215 17.65 -11.53 20.60
CA SER A 215 18.47 -10.33 20.46
C SER A 215 18.43 -9.81 19.03
N PHE A 216 18.59 -8.50 18.86
CA PHE A 216 18.93 -7.88 17.59
C PHE A 216 20.45 -7.77 17.40
N ARG A 217 20.87 -7.58 16.15
CA ARG A 217 22.28 -7.36 15.84
C ARG A 217 22.74 -6.04 16.47
N GLY A 218 23.82 -6.09 17.25
CA GLY A 218 24.39 -4.89 17.86
C GLY A 218 23.83 -4.55 19.24
N ASP A 219 22.88 -5.34 19.76
CA ASP A 219 22.39 -5.22 21.14
C ASP A 219 23.55 -5.21 22.15
N ARG A 220 23.49 -4.27 23.09
CA ARG A 220 24.42 -4.13 24.22
C ARG A 220 23.64 -4.01 25.51
N TYR A 221 24.19 -4.62 26.54
CA TYR A 221 23.76 -4.43 27.92
C TYR A 221 24.92 -3.81 28.65
N CYS A 222 24.71 -2.66 29.28
CA CYS A 222 25.80 -1.92 29.89
C CYS A 222 25.42 -1.39 31.28
N GLN A 223 26.44 -1.25 32.12
CA GLN A 223 26.35 -0.84 33.52
C GLN A 223 27.41 0.21 33.80
N ALA A 224 27.00 1.34 34.37
CA ALA A 224 27.92 2.41 34.79
C ALA A 224 28.67 2.01 36.07
N ALA A 225 29.91 2.48 36.21
CA ALA A 225 30.72 2.19 37.40
C ALA A 225 30.01 2.70 38.68
N GLY A 226 29.82 1.80 39.65
CA GLY A 226 29.15 2.11 40.92
C GLY A 226 27.61 2.12 40.84
N SER A 227 27.00 1.86 39.67
CA SER A 227 25.55 1.74 39.52
C SER A 227 25.09 0.29 39.53
N ALA A 228 23.93 0.02 40.14
CA ALA A 228 23.25 -1.28 40.03
C ALA A 228 22.35 -1.37 38.79
N ASP A 229 22.15 -0.27 38.07
CA ASP A 229 21.26 -0.20 36.93
C ASP A 229 21.90 -0.81 35.68
N ILE A 230 21.12 -1.65 34.99
CA ILE A 230 21.48 -2.22 33.70
C ILE A 230 20.71 -1.47 32.62
N VAL A 231 21.42 -0.98 31.60
CA VAL A 231 20.86 -0.27 30.46
C VAL A 231 21.00 -1.15 29.23
N TYR A 232 19.89 -1.41 28.54
CA TYR A 232 19.88 -1.99 27.20
C TYR A 232 20.02 -0.89 26.15
N ARG A 233 20.86 -1.10 25.15
CA ARG A 233 20.99 -0.25 23.95
C ARG A 233 20.99 -1.14 22.71
N GLY A 234 20.12 -0.85 21.77
CA GLY A 234 19.98 -1.57 20.50
C GLY A 234 18.85 -0.97 19.67
N ASP A 235 18.50 -1.60 18.55
CA ASP A 235 17.48 -1.09 17.62
C ASP A 235 16.13 -0.84 18.31
N ALA A 236 15.76 -1.69 19.28
CA ALA A 236 14.52 -1.57 20.05
C ALA A 236 14.53 -0.49 21.14
N ALA A 237 15.68 0.10 21.43
CA ALA A 237 15.82 1.23 22.35
C ALA A 237 17.11 2.03 22.02
N PRO A 238 17.13 2.81 20.93
CA PRO A 238 18.36 3.47 20.46
C PRO A 238 18.89 4.50 21.48
N GLN A 239 18.00 5.16 22.22
CA GLN A 239 18.37 6.10 23.29
C GLN A 239 18.84 5.41 24.58
N GLY A 240 18.66 4.10 24.67
CA GLY A 240 18.90 3.31 25.87
C GLY A 240 17.67 3.17 26.75
N LEU A 241 17.49 1.98 27.33
CA LEU A 241 16.40 1.65 28.24
C LEU A 241 16.99 1.11 29.54
N LYS A 242 16.72 1.79 30.66
CA LYS A 242 16.99 1.22 31.99
C LYS A 242 16.08 0.02 32.19
N MET A 243 16.67 -1.16 32.34
CA MET A 243 15.94 -2.40 32.54
C MET A 243 15.49 -2.53 33.99
N SER A 244 14.25 -2.99 34.19
CA SER A 244 13.85 -3.58 35.46
C SER A 244 14.56 -4.92 35.68
N TYR A 245 14.66 -5.37 36.94
CA TYR A 245 15.20 -6.69 37.25
C TYR A 245 14.45 -7.82 36.52
N ALA A 246 13.11 -7.72 36.45
CA ALA A 246 12.28 -8.69 35.74
C ALA A 246 12.62 -8.75 34.24
N GLN A 247 12.79 -7.60 33.58
CA GLN A 247 13.22 -7.56 32.17
C GLN A 247 14.60 -8.18 31.97
N TRP A 248 15.57 -7.87 32.85
CA TRP A 248 16.91 -8.45 32.77
C TRP A 248 16.90 -9.98 32.97
N VAL A 249 16.06 -10.47 33.88
CA VAL A 249 15.85 -11.92 34.08
C VAL A 249 15.24 -12.56 32.83
N THR A 250 14.18 -11.98 32.26
CA THR A 250 13.54 -12.50 31.03
C THR A 250 14.45 -12.42 29.81
N ALA A 251 15.35 -11.44 29.78
CA ALA A 251 16.42 -11.34 28.78
C ALA A 251 17.53 -12.41 28.95
N GLY A 252 17.46 -13.25 29.98
CA GLY A 252 18.44 -14.31 30.24
C GLY A 252 19.65 -13.88 31.07
N LYS A 253 19.54 -12.76 31.80
CA LYS A 253 20.61 -12.17 32.64
C LYS A 253 21.93 -11.96 31.87
N PRO A 254 21.92 -11.28 30.72
CA PRO A 254 23.14 -10.98 29.98
C PRO A 254 24.13 -10.23 30.87
N ALA A 255 25.40 -10.63 30.85
CA ALA A 255 26.46 -9.95 31.59
C ALA A 255 26.68 -8.55 31.01
N PRO A 256 26.48 -7.47 31.80
CA PRO A 256 26.64 -6.12 31.28
C PRO A 256 28.12 -5.79 31.08
N THR A 257 28.44 -5.02 30.04
CA THR A 257 29.74 -4.36 29.86
C THR A 257 29.74 -2.99 30.54
N ARG A 258 30.89 -2.31 30.60
CA ARG A 258 30.87 -0.89 30.99
C ARG A 258 30.20 -0.03 29.92
N CYS A 259 29.42 0.95 30.36
CA CYS A 259 28.92 2.04 29.51
C CYS A 259 30.05 2.95 29.04
#